data_AF-A0A6J4YV58-F1
#
_entry.id   AF-A0A6J4YV58-F1
#
_cell.length_a   1.000
_cell.length_b   1.000
_cell.length_c   1.000
_cell.angle_alpha   90.00
_cell.angle_beta   90.00
_cell.angle_gamma   90.00
#
_symmetry.space_group_name_H-M   'P 1'
#
loop_
_entity.id
_entity.type
_entity.pdbx_description
1 polymer ?
#
loop_
_entity_poly.entity_id
_entity_poly.type
_entity_poly.pdbx_seq_one_letter_code
_entity_poly.pdbx_strand_id
1 'polypeptide(L)'
;MDDNNPSTTFARLKKSCHSYARELMEISVRSILLLIFTAILSAVVIFFYEILWQIYQQTYKGQQFIMLYPETHEFILNFLKKDLIEVAIQVTVAAFTISIAVAAVCQTAYISRYLFIPLGLFTRILFWGIPLTIIVSMHLYDRFGFDHWSYSIPLAIVPTLCVFMNCFKFTKALLPEIGDVIANTFQFLKEITTLSPQQE
;
A
#
# COMPACT_ATOMS: atom_id res chain seq x y z
N MET A 1 7.54 -14.85 -48.16
CA MET A 1 6.12 -15.11 -48.45
C MET A 1 5.37 -14.48 -47.30
N ASP A 2 4.95 -13.24 -47.52
CA ASP A 2 4.62 -12.24 -46.51
C ASP A 2 3.27 -12.49 -45.83
N ASP A 3 3.32 -13.00 -44.60
CA ASP A 3 2.20 -13.01 -43.65
C ASP A 3 2.09 -11.68 -42.87
N ASN A 4 2.51 -10.57 -43.48
CA ASN A 4 2.37 -9.22 -42.92
C ASN A 4 0.99 -8.62 -43.26
N ASN A 5 -0.08 -9.37 -43.06
CA ASN A 5 -1.43 -8.86 -43.26
C ASN A 5 -1.82 -8.00 -42.04
N PRO A 6 -1.97 -6.67 -42.20
CA PRO A 6 -2.22 -5.72 -41.09
C PRO A 6 -3.53 -6.01 -40.32
N SER A 7 -4.44 -6.79 -40.91
CA SER A 7 -5.65 -7.26 -40.21
C SER A 7 -5.32 -8.22 -39.06
N THR A 8 -4.25 -9.02 -39.17
CA THR A 8 -3.86 -10.02 -38.15
C THR A 8 -3.15 -9.38 -36.96
N THR A 9 -2.38 -8.31 -37.17
CA THR A 9 -1.67 -7.58 -36.11
C THR A 9 -2.65 -6.78 -35.23
N PHE A 10 -3.65 -6.15 -35.83
CA PHE A 10 -4.71 -5.43 -35.10
C PHE A 10 -5.55 -6.37 -34.22
N ALA A 11 -5.86 -7.58 -34.71
CA ALA A 11 -6.58 -8.59 -33.94
C ALA A 11 -5.78 -9.09 -32.73
N ARG A 12 -4.45 -9.24 -32.86
CA ARG A 12 -3.55 -9.61 -31.75
C ARG A 12 -3.48 -8.51 -30.69
N LEU A 13 -3.32 -7.25 -31.11
CA LEU A 13 -3.32 -6.10 -30.19
C LEU A 13 -4.62 -5.98 -29.39
N LYS A 14 -5.77 -6.14 -30.07
CA LYS A 14 -7.08 -6.11 -29.40
C LYS A 14 -7.21 -7.23 -28.37
N LYS A 15 -6.75 -8.45 -28.68
CA LYS A 15 -6.76 -9.60 -27.77
C LYS A 15 -5.88 -9.36 -26.54
N SER A 16 -4.66 -8.84 -26.74
CA SER A 16 -3.74 -8.51 -25.64
C SER A 16 -4.29 -7.39 -24.75
N CYS A 17 -4.84 -6.32 -25.35
CA CYS A 17 -5.45 -5.22 -24.60
C CYS A 17 -6.64 -5.69 -23.76
N HIS A 18 -7.51 -6.53 -24.34
CA HIS A 18 -8.64 -7.11 -23.60
C HIS A 18 -8.18 -8.02 -22.45
N SER A 19 -7.12 -8.81 -22.66
CA SER A 19 -6.54 -9.66 -21.60
C SER A 19 -6.01 -8.81 -20.44
N TYR A 20 -5.26 -7.76 -20.75
CA TYR A 20 -4.69 -6.85 -19.76
C TYR A 20 -5.78 -6.07 -19.00
N ALA A 21 -6.80 -5.56 -19.69
CA ALA A 21 -7.93 -4.89 -19.07
C ALA A 21 -8.69 -5.80 -18.09
N ARG A 22 -8.86 -7.09 -18.45
CA ARG A 22 -9.50 -8.07 -17.57
C ARG A 22 -8.67 -8.33 -16.31
N GLU A 23 -7.36 -8.47 -16.46
CA GLU A 23 -6.44 -8.67 -15.34
C GLU A 23 -6.41 -7.45 -14.40
N LEU A 24 -6.37 -6.24 -14.97
CA LEU A 24 -6.48 -5.00 -14.20
C LEU A 24 -7.79 -4.90 -13.44
N MET A 25 -8.91 -5.29 -14.05
CA MET A 25 -10.21 -5.26 -13.39
C MET A 25 -10.26 -6.25 -12.22
N GLU A 26 -9.75 -7.46 -12.40
CA GLU A 26 -9.67 -8.48 -11.34
C GLU A 26 -8.80 -8.00 -10.16
N ILE A 27 -7.64 -7.43 -10.47
CA ILE A 27 -6.73 -6.83 -9.48
C ILE A 27 -7.39 -5.67 -8.74
N SER A 28 -8.10 -4.81 -9.45
CA SER A 28 -8.78 -3.64 -8.87
C SER A 28 -9.89 -4.06 -7.92
N VAL A 29 -10.74 -5.02 -8.32
CA VAL A 29 -11.79 -5.58 -7.46
C VAL A 29 -11.21 -6.20 -6.20
N ARG A 30 -10.13 -6.98 -6.34
CA ARG A 30 -9.43 -7.58 -5.20
C ARG A 30 -8.85 -6.52 -4.26
N SER A 31 -8.31 -5.43 -4.80
CA SER A 31 -7.77 -4.30 -4.02
C SER A 31 -8.87 -3.60 -3.23
N ILE A 32 -10.01 -3.33 -3.87
CA ILE A 32 -11.16 -2.68 -3.23
C ILE A 32 -11.72 -3.54 -2.11
N LEU A 33 -11.91 -4.85 -2.34
CA LEU A 33 -12.36 -5.78 -1.31
C LEU A 33 -11.40 -5.80 -0.11
N LEU A 34 -10.10 -5.80 -0.37
CA LEU A 34 -9.08 -5.76 0.67
C LEU A 34 -9.11 -4.45 1.47
N LEU A 35 -9.33 -3.31 0.79
CA LEU A 35 -9.46 -2.01 1.44
C LEU A 35 -10.69 -1.95 2.33
N ILE A 36 -11.84 -2.42 1.84
CA ILE A 36 -13.08 -2.48 2.64
C ILE A 36 -12.86 -3.36 3.87
N PHE A 37 -12.30 -4.57 3.68
CA PHE A 37 -12.01 -5.47 4.79
C PHE A 37 -11.05 -4.86 5.81
N THR A 38 -10.00 -4.19 5.33
CA THR A 38 -9.01 -3.52 6.20
C THR A 38 -9.61 -2.33 6.94
N ALA A 39 -10.49 -1.56 6.30
CA ALA A 39 -11.18 -0.45 6.94
C ALA A 39 -12.12 -0.94 8.04
N ILE A 40 -12.88 -2.02 7.79
CA ILE A 40 -13.71 -2.67 8.82
C ILE A 40 -12.84 -3.17 9.97
N LEU A 41 -11.73 -3.87 9.68
CA LEU A 41 -10.83 -4.37 10.71
C LEU A 41 -10.22 -3.24 11.54
N SER A 42 -9.82 -2.15 10.89
CA SER A 42 -9.27 -0.96 11.55
C SER A 42 -10.32 -0.28 12.43
N ALA A 43 -11.57 -0.18 11.96
CA ALA A 43 -12.68 0.34 12.75
C ALA A 43 -12.91 -0.53 14.00
N VAL A 44 -12.96 -1.86 13.86
CA VAL A 44 -13.09 -2.79 14.99
C VAL A 44 -11.99 -2.59 16.03
N VAL A 45 -10.74 -2.43 15.57
CA VAL A 45 -9.61 -2.17 16.47
C VAL A 45 -9.74 -0.83 17.19
N ILE A 46 -10.18 0.23 16.49
CA ILE A 46 -10.40 1.54 17.09
C ILE A 46 -11.53 1.49 18.14
N PHE A 47 -12.65 0.84 17.84
CA PHE A 47 -13.74 0.62 18.81
C PHE A 47 -13.28 -0.21 20.01
N PHE A 48 -12.42 -1.20 19.79
CA PHE A 48 -11.85 -1.99 20.88
C PHE A 48 -10.99 -1.11 21.81
N TYR A 49 -10.18 -0.20 21.25
CA TYR A 49 -9.43 0.77 22.06
C TYR A 49 -10.33 1.75 22.81
N GLU A 50 -11.43 2.20 22.20
CA GLU A 50 -12.43 3.03 22.88
C GLU A 50 -13.01 2.30 24.10
N ILE A 51 -13.43 1.03 23.95
CA ILE A 51 -13.96 0.23 25.06
C ILE A 51 -12.89 0.04 26.15
N LEU A 52 -11.66 -0.30 25.76
CA LEU A 52 -10.54 -0.44 26.71
C LEU A 52 -10.29 0.86 27.47
N TRP A 53 -10.38 2.01 26.80
CA TRP A 53 -10.23 3.32 27.43
C TRP A 53 -11.34 3.59 28.45
N GLN A 54 -12.60 3.32 28.10
CA GLN A 54 -13.74 3.47 29.01
C GLN A 54 -13.57 2.59 30.27
N ILE A 55 -13.13 1.35 30.10
CA ILE A 55 -12.84 0.44 31.21
C ILE A 55 -11.67 0.97 32.06
N TYR A 56 -10.61 1.45 31.40
CA TYR A 56 -9.42 1.97 32.07
C TYR A 56 -9.76 3.15 32.98
N GLN A 57 -10.63 4.08 32.55
CA GLN A 57 -11.07 5.23 33.34
C GLN A 57 -11.76 4.84 34.66
N GLN A 58 -12.39 3.67 34.73
CA GLN A 58 -13.04 3.16 35.95
C GLN A 58 -12.06 2.61 36.98
N THR A 59 -10.79 2.39 36.60
CA THR A 59 -9.77 1.86 37.50
C THR A 59 -9.12 2.96 38.33
N TYR A 60 -8.63 2.64 39.53
CA TYR A 60 -7.87 3.58 40.38
C TYR A 60 -6.68 4.19 39.64
N LYS A 61 -5.98 3.38 38.82
CA LYS A 61 -4.86 3.84 38.00
C LYS A 61 -5.29 4.77 36.87
N GLY A 62 -6.44 4.53 36.25
CA GLY A 62 -7.01 5.43 35.25
C GLY A 62 -7.38 6.77 35.86
N GLN A 63 -8.02 6.79 37.02
CA GLN A 63 -8.32 8.04 37.73
C GLN A 63 -7.04 8.83 38.10
N GLN A 64 -6.00 8.14 38.60
CA GLN A 64 -4.69 8.77 38.81
C GLN A 64 -4.11 9.33 37.50
N PHE A 65 -4.17 8.59 36.40
CA PHE A 65 -3.69 9.05 35.10
C PHE A 65 -4.40 10.34 34.65
N ILE A 66 -5.73 10.41 34.79
CA ILE A 66 -6.52 11.60 34.43
C ILE A 66 -6.09 12.82 35.26
N MET A 67 -5.82 12.62 36.56
CA MET A 67 -5.35 13.69 37.44
C MET A 67 -3.93 14.16 37.12
N LEU A 68 -3.04 13.23 36.74
CA LEU A 68 -1.64 13.55 36.43
C LEU A 68 -1.45 14.11 35.01
N TYR A 69 -2.28 13.69 34.04
CA TYR A 69 -2.15 14.04 32.62
C TYR A 69 -3.49 14.51 32.01
N PRO A 70 -4.02 15.67 32.45
CA PRO A 70 -5.33 16.16 32.01
C PRO A 70 -5.35 16.50 30.51
N GLU A 71 -4.26 17.04 29.96
CA GLU A 71 -4.14 17.38 28.53
C GLU A 71 -4.26 16.14 27.64
N THR A 72 -3.56 15.06 27.98
CA THR A 72 -3.64 13.79 27.23
C THR A 72 -5.03 13.18 27.34
N HIS A 73 -5.68 13.27 28.50
CA HIS A 73 -7.05 12.80 28.67
C HIS A 73 -8.03 13.58 27.79
N GLU A 74 -7.94 14.91 27.77
CA GLU A 74 -8.77 15.77 26.92
C GLU A 74 -8.53 15.47 25.43
N PHE A 75 -7.27 15.28 25.05
CA PHE A 75 -6.90 14.88 23.70
C PHE A 75 -7.59 13.57 23.28
N ILE A 76 -7.52 12.53 24.12
CA ILE A 76 -8.17 11.24 23.83
C ILE A 76 -9.69 11.40 23.74
N LEU A 77 -10.32 12.18 24.62
CA LEU A 77 -11.75 12.45 24.54
C LEU A 77 -12.12 13.20 23.26
N ASN A 78 -11.33 14.19 22.85
CA ASN A 78 -11.54 14.93 21.61
C ASN A 78 -11.34 14.04 20.38
N PHE A 79 -10.41 13.10 20.43
CA PHE A 79 -10.24 12.07 19.40
C PHE A 79 -11.45 11.13 19.33
N LEU A 80 -11.94 10.64 20.48
CA LEU A 80 -13.10 9.74 20.56
C LEU A 80 -14.43 10.40 20.17
N LYS A 81 -14.53 11.73 20.27
CA LYS A 81 -15.70 12.48 19.77
C LYS A 81 -15.76 12.59 18.25
N LYS A 82 -14.65 12.31 17.53
CA LYS A 82 -14.64 12.30 16.06
C LYS A 82 -15.35 11.04 15.56
N ASP A 83 -15.81 11.07 14.30
CA ASP A 83 -16.36 9.89 13.66
C ASP A 83 -15.25 8.83 13.46
N LEU A 84 -15.24 7.82 14.32
CA LEU A 84 -14.25 6.75 14.33
C LEU A 84 -14.26 5.94 13.02
N ILE A 85 -15.41 5.87 12.33
CA ILE A 85 -15.52 5.21 11.03
C ILE A 85 -14.78 6.05 9.99
N GLU A 86 -14.98 7.36 10.00
CA GLU A 86 -14.25 8.27 9.11
C GLU A 86 -12.74 8.18 9.35
N VAL A 87 -12.31 8.17 10.62
CA VAL A 87 -10.90 7.99 10.98
C VAL A 87 -10.36 6.66 10.43
N ALA A 88 -11.07 5.54 10.61
CA ALA A 88 -10.65 4.24 10.10
C ALA A 88 -10.48 4.22 8.58
N ILE A 89 -11.40 4.86 7.85
CA ILE A 89 -11.33 4.99 6.39
C ILE A 89 -10.13 5.84 5.98
N GLN A 90 -9.96 7.03 6.59
CA GLN A 90 -8.85 7.93 6.27
C GLN A 90 -7.49 7.27 6.53
N VAL A 91 -7.34 6.57 7.66
CA VAL A 91 -6.12 5.82 8.00
C VAL A 91 -5.86 4.71 6.98
N THR A 92 -6.88 3.94 6.61
CA THR A 92 -6.74 2.84 5.65
C THR A 92 -6.35 3.34 4.26
N VAL A 93 -6.98 4.43 3.80
CA VAL A 93 -6.65 5.06 2.51
C VAL A 93 -5.23 5.61 2.54
N ALA A 94 -4.83 6.31 3.59
CA ALA A 94 -3.47 6.82 3.75
C ALA A 94 -2.42 5.68 3.75
N ALA A 95 -2.70 4.60 4.48
CA ALA A 95 -1.83 3.43 4.50
C ALA A 95 -1.68 2.81 3.10
N PHE A 96 -2.77 2.73 2.34
CA PHE A 96 -2.75 2.20 0.97
C PHE A 96 -1.98 3.09 -0.01
N THR A 97 -2.25 4.40 -0.01
CA THR A 97 -1.59 5.33 -0.93
C THR A 97 -0.09 5.41 -0.69
N ILE A 98 0.33 5.42 0.58
CA ILE A 98 1.75 5.40 0.94
C ILE A 98 2.37 4.05 0.59
N SER A 99 1.70 2.94 0.89
CA SER A 99 2.19 1.59 0.57
C SER A 99 2.41 1.39 -0.92
N ILE A 100 1.47 1.83 -1.76
CA ILE A 100 1.58 1.68 -3.22
C ILE A 100 2.65 2.61 -3.81
N ALA A 101 2.79 3.83 -3.28
CA ALA A 101 3.84 4.76 -3.69
C ALA A 101 5.23 4.21 -3.38
N VAL A 102 5.44 3.73 -2.14
CA VAL A 102 6.71 3.11 -1.72
C VAL A 102 6.97 1.84 -2.53
N ALA A 103 5.97 0.98 -2.72
CA ALA A 103 6.12 -0.21 -3.54
C ALA A 103 6.52 0.14 -4.99
N ALA A 104 5.94 1.18 -5.59
CA ALA A 104 6.29 1.65 -6.93
C ALA A 104 7.75 2.13 -6.99
N VAL A 105 8.19 2.93 -6.02
CA VAL A 105 9.60 3.38 -5.92
C VAL A 105 10.53 2.17 -5.77
N CYS A 106 10.21 1.21 -4.91
CA CYS A 106 11.01 0.01 -4.71
C CYS A 106 11.07 -0.91 -5.95
N GLN A 107 9.99 -0.95 -6.74
CA GLN A 107 9.93 -1.72 -7.97
C GLN A 107 10.77 -1.06 -9.07
N THR A 108 10.70 0.27 -9.20
CA THR A 108 11.51 1.02 -10.19
C THR A 108 13.00 1.01 -9.86
N ALA A 109 13.37 1.02 -8.58
CA ALA A 109 14.77 0.96 -8.14
C ALA A 109 15.38 -0.47 -8.09
N TYR A 110 14.66 -1.51 -8.56
CA TYR A 110 15.04 -2.94 -8.46
C TYR A 110 15.27 -3.48 -7.04
N ILE A 111 15.03 -2.67 -6.00
CA ILE A 111 15.18 -3.05 -4.59
C ILE A 111 14.27 -4.24 -4.25
N SER A 112 13.09 -4.26 -4.87
CA SER A 112 12.09 -5.34 -4.74
C SER A 112 12.66 -6.73 -5.05
N ARG A 113 13.57 -6.86 -6.02
CA ARG A 113 14.13 -8.16 -6.44
C ARG A 113 15.11 -8.71 -5.41
N TYR A 114 15.94 -7.85 -4.82
CA TYR A 114 16.97 -8.26 -3.86
C TYR A 114 16.42 -8.42 -2.44
N LEU A 115 15.55 -7.51 -1.99
CA LEU A 115 15.07 -7.51 -0.60
C LEU A 115 13.73 -8.23 -0.46
N PHE A 116 12.84 -8.19 -1.44
CA PHE A 116 11.51 -8.76 -1.24
C PHE A 116 11.45 -10.25 -1.57
N ILE A 117 12.11 -10.74 -2.62
CA ILE A 117 11.91 -12.12 -3.10
C ILE A 117 12.48 -13.20 -2.17
N PRO A 118 13.75 -13.14 -1.71
CA PRO A 118 14.35 -14.24 -0.95
C PRO A 118 13.94 -14.28 0.52
N LEU A 119 13.42 -13.17 1.06
CA LEU A 119 13.10 -13.05 2.48
C LEU A 119 11.77 -13.71 2.84
N GLY A 120 11.73 -14.38 3.99
CA GLY A 120 10.51 -14.93 4.57
C GLY A 120 9.50 -13.85 4.96
N LEU A 121 8.25 -14.24 5.20
CA LEU A 121 7.15 -13.32 5.51
C LEU A 121 7.46 -12.43 6.71
N PHE A 122 8.03 -13.01 7.78
CA PHE A 122 8.39 -12.27 8.99
C PHE A 122 9.46 -11.20 8.73
N THR A 123 10.53 -11.53 8.00
CA THR A 123 11.58 -10.57 7.68
C THR A 123 11.07 -9.45 6.78
N ARG A 124 10.13 -9.73 5.86
CA ARG A 124 9.47 -8.70 5.07
C ARG A 124 8.65 -7.74 5.93
N ILE A 125 7.89 -8.25 6.91
CA ILE A 125 7.15 -7.41 7.86
C ILE A 125 8.11 -6.55 8.67
N LEU A 126 9.19 -7.13 9.19
CA LEU A 126 10.11 -6.40 10.05
C LEU A 126 10.88 -5.33 9.27
N PHE A 127 11.36 -5.66 8.07
CA PHE A 127 12.19 -4.77 7.27
C PHE A 127 11.37 -3.70 6.52
N TRP A 128 10.20 -4.05 5.98
CA TRP A 128 9.37 -3.12 5.21
C TRP A 128 8.15 -2.64 5.97
N GLY A 129 7.50 -3.50 6.75
CA GLY A 129 6.32 -3.13 7.52
C GLY A 129 6.63 -2.02 8.53
N ILE A 130 7.71 -2.14 9.32
CA ILE A 130 8.04 -1.15 10.35
C ILE A 130 8.31 0.24 9.75
N PRO A 131 9.22 0.43 8.77
CA PRO A 131 9.43 1.75 8.17
C PRO A 131 8.16 2.32 7.54
N LEU A 132 7.34 1.48 6.93
CA LEU A 132 6.14 1.91 6.24
C LEU A 132 5.04 2.32 7.23
N THR A 133 4.92 1.63 8.38
CA THR A 133 4.10 2.07 9.51
C THR A 133 4.58 3.41 10.07
N ILE A 134 5.90 3.63 10.17
CA ILE A 134 6.46 4.92 10.62
C ILE A 134 6.08 6.05 9.65
N ILE A 135 6.25 5.85 8.34
CA ILE A 135 5.91 6.87 7.33
C ILE A 135 4.41 7.19 7.36
N VAL A 136 3.56 6.16 7.45
CA VAL A 136 2.10 6.36 7.55
C VAL A 136 1.75 7.07 8.86
N SER A 137 2.38 6.70 9.97
CA SER A 137 2.20 7.37 11.26
C SER A 137 2.58 8.87 11.19
N MET A 138 3.69 9.21 10.53
CA MET A 138 4.08 10.61 10.32
C MET A 138 3.03 11.38 9.50
N HIS A 139 2.48 10.76 8.46
CA HIS A 139 1.42 11.40 7.68
C HIS A 139 0.12 11.60 8.48
N LEU A 140 -0.21 10.65 9.37
CA LEU A 140 -1.37 10.77 10.26
C LEU A 140 -1.15 11.82 11.35
N TYR A 141 0.08 11.94 11.86
CA TYR A 141 0.48 12.96 12.82
C TYR A 141 0.12 14.35 12.30
N ASP A 142 0.55 14.68 11.09
CA ASP A 142 0.25 15.98 10.46
C ASP A 142 -1.25 16.18 10.22
N ARG A 143 -1.97 15.11 9.84
CA ARG A 143 -3.39 15.20 9.47
C ARG A 143 -4.34 15.31 10.67
N PHE A 144 -4.02 14.66 11.77
CA PHE A 144 -4.88 14.62 12.96
C PHE A 144 -4.45 15.59 14.05
N GLY A 145 -3.27 16.20 13.93
CA GLY A 145 -2.73 17.14 14.92
C GLY A 145 -2.43 16.46 16.25
N PHE A 146 -1.85 15.26 16.21
CA PHE A 146 -1.39 14.58 17.42
C PHE A 146 -0.22 15.37 18.03
N ASP A 147 -0.12 15.46 19.36
CA ASP A 147 1.04 16.09 20.01
C ASP A 147 2.31 15.23 19.94
N HIS A 148 2.12 13.91 19.86
CA HIS A 148 3.19 12.94 19.76
C HIS A 148 2.90 11.89 18.68
N TRP A 149 3.88 11.67 17.79
CA TRP A 149 3.83 10.66 16.72
C TRP A 149 3.66 9.22 17.24
N SER A 150 3.95 8.98 18.51
CA SER A 150 3.78 7.67 19.14
C SER A 150 2.31 7.24 19.22
N TYR A 151 1.37 8.20 19.29
CA TYR A 151 -0.06 7.91 19.37
C TYR A 151 -0.65 7.43 18.05
N SER A 152 -0.08 7.83 16.91
CA SER A 152 -0.54 7.42 15.58
C SER A 152 -0.01 6.05 15.14
N ILE A 153 1.05 5.52 15.77
CA ILE A 153 1.61 4.19 15.44
C ILE A 153 0.58 3.06 15.58
N PRO A 154 -0.11 2.88 16.73
CA PRO A 154 -1.06 1.77 16.90
C PRO A 154 -2.26 1.87 15.95
N LEU A 155 -2.61 3.08 15.49
CA LEU A 155 -3.65 3.30 14.49
C LEU A 155 -3.17 2.88 13.10
N ALA A 156 -1.90 3.17 12.76
CA ALA A 156 -1.32 2.86 11.46
C ALA A 156 -0.95 1.38 11.29
N ILE A 157 -0.57 0.68 12.37
CA ILE A 157 0.07 -0.64 12.28
C ILE A 157 -0.83 -1.70 11.62
N VAL A 158 -2.10 -1.77 12.03
CA VAL A 158 -3.06 -2.76 11.49
C VAL A 158 -3.31 -2.53 10.00
N PRO A 159 -3.73 -1.33 9.55
CA PRO A 159 -3.99 -1.10 8.14
C PRO A 159 -2.74 -1.21 7.28
N THR A 160 -1.57 -0.76 7.77
CA THR A 160 -0.31 -0.94 7.02
C THR A 160 0.05 -2.41 6.85
N LEU A 161 -0.01 -3.22 7.91
CA LEU A 161 0.32 -4.65 7.83
C LEU A 161 -0.64 -5.44 6.94
N CYS A 162 -1.94 -5.11 6.93
CA CYS A 162 -2.92 -5.75 6.06
C CYS A 162 -2.70 -5.39 4.58
N VAL A 163 -2.38 -4.12 4.30
CA VAL A 163 -2.37 -3.58 2.94
C VAL A 163 -1.03 -3.76 2.25
N PHE A 164 0.11 -3.63 2.96
CA PHE A 164 1.43 -3.58 2.31
C PHE A 164 1.73 -4.82 1.47
N MET A 165 1.43 -6.02 1.96
CA MET A 165 1.71 -7.27 1.24
C MET A 165 1.00 -7.32 -0.11
N ASN A 166 -0.22 -6.76 -0.16
CA ASN A 166 -1.01 -6.72 -1.36
C ASN A 166 -0.56 -5.59 -2.27
N CYS A 167 -0.26 -4.39 -1.73
CA CYS A 167 0.33 -3.30 -2.51
C CYS A 167 1.59 -3.73 -3.26
N PHE A 168 2.53 -4.43 -2.61
CA PHE A 168 3.73 -4.93 -3.29
C PHE A 168 3.40 -5.95 -4.40
N LYS A 169 2.39 -6.81 -4.21
CA LYS A 169 1.93 -7.74 -5.27
C LYS A 169 1.27 -6.99 -6.42
N PHE A 170 0.44 -5.99 -6.11
CA PHE A 170 -0.23 -5.17 -7.11
C PHE A 170 0.75 -4.37 -7.94
N THR A 171 1.71 -3.70 -7.31
CA THR A 171 2.74 -2.95 -8.03
C THR A 171 3.56 -3.85 -8.95
N LYS A 172 3.87 -5.08 -8.55
CA LYS A 172 4.56 -6.05 -9.42
C LYS A 172 3.75 -6.45 -10.66
N ALA A 173 2.42 -6.50 -10.55
CA ALA A 173 1.55 -6.82 -11.68
C ALA A 173 1.29 -5.60 -12.58
N LEU A 174 1.18 -4.41 -11.99
CA LEU A 174 0.88 -3.15 -12.69
C LEU A 174 2.10 -2.56 -13.40
N LEU A 175 3.27 -2.58 -12.76
CA LEU A 175 4.50 -2.02 -13.32
C LEU A 175 5.41 -3.17 -13.77
N PRO A 176 5.64 -3.32 -15.09
CA PRO A 176 6.70 -4.22 -15.55
C PRO A 176 8.02 -3.77 -14.92
N GLU A 177 8.91 -4.72 -14.60
CA GLU A 177 10.25 -4.37 -14.17
C GLU A 177 10.85 -3.48 -15.26
N ILE A 178 11.41 -2.32 -14.87
CA ILE A 178 12.10 -1.43 -15.83
C ILE A 178 13.17 -2.23 -16.60
N GLY A 179 13.67 -3.33 -16.02
CA GLY A 179 14.65 -4.22 -16.64
C GLY A 179 14.10 -4.97 -17.83
N ASP A 180 12.85 -5.42 -17.74
CA ASP A 180 12.19 -6.10 -18.86
C ASP A 180 11.87 -5.10 -19.97
N VAL A 181 11.47 -3.88 -19.61
CA VAL A 181 11.23 -2.80 -20.57
C VAL A 181 12.53 -2.43 -21.29
N ILE A 182 13.63 -2.23 -20.57
CA ILE A 182 14.95 -1.91 -21.12
C ILE A 182 15.47 -3.07 -21.97
N ALA A 183 15.37 -4.32 -21.50
CA ALA A 183 15.82 -5.49 -22.25
C ALA A 183 15.05 -5.64 -23.56
N ASN A 184 13.73 -5.45 -23.53
CA ASN A 184 12.89 -5.50 -24.73
C ASN A 184 13.20 -4.36 -25.70
N THR A 185 13.44 -3.14 -25.20
CA THR A 185 13.85 -2.03 -26.07
C THR A 185 15.23 -2.27 -26.67
N PHE A 186 16.17 -2.84 -25.91
CA PHE A 186 17.51 -3.15 -26.41
C PHE A 186 17.49 -4.27 -27.45
N GLN A 187 16.65 -5.30 -27.26
CA GLN A 187 16.42 -6.34 -28.26
C GLN A 187 15.79 -5.79 -29.54
N PHE A 188 14.77 -4.94 -29.41
CA PHE A 188 14.13 -4.28 -30.54
C PHE A 188 15.11 -3.38 -31.32
N LEU A 189 15.95 -2.61 -30.61
CA LEU A 189 16.98 -1.78 -31.24
C LEU A 189 18.01 -2.64 -31.98
N LYS A 190 18.42 -3.75 -31.37
CA LYS A 190 19.35 -4.72 -31.97
C LYS A 190 18.78 -5.30 -33.26
N GLU A 191 17.52 -5.73 -33.25
CA GLU A 191 16.82 -6.24 -34.44
C GLU A 191 16.78 -5.20 -35.57
N ILE A 192 16.45 -3.93 -35.26
CA ILE A 192 16.47 -2.83 -36.26
C ILE A 192 17.86 -2.65 -36.85
N THR A 193 18.91 -2.58 -36.01
CA THR A 193 20.29 -2.43 -36.51
C THR A 193 20.75 -3.61 -37.37
N THR A 194 20.29 -4.84 -37.08
CA THR A 194 20.65 -6.03 -37.87
C THR A 194 19.90 -6.14 -39.19
N LEU A 195 18.78 -5.45 -39.37
CA LEU A 195 18.00 -5.42 -40.62
C LEU A 195 18.50 -4.36 -41.62
N SER A 196 19.36 -3.43 -41.19
CA SER A 196 19.90 -2.36 -42.04
C SER A 196 20.95 -2.74 -43.11
N PRO A 197 21.68 -3.89 -43.10
CA PRO A 197 22.80 -4.11 -44.02
C PRO A 197 22.47 -4.87 -45.34
N GLN A 198 21.20 -5.07 -45.72
CA GLN A 198 20.85 -5.82 -46.96
C GLN A 198 20.27 -4.96 -48.10
N GLN A 199 20.60 -3.67 -48.20
CA GLN A 199 20.16 -2.79 -49.29
C GLN A 199 21.28 -2.32 -50.25
N GLU A 200 22.34 -3.11 -50.44
CA GLU A 200 23.30 -2.93 -51.54
C GLU A 200 23.24 -4.09 -52.54
#